data_AF-Q1RR85-F1
#
_entry.id   AF-Q1RR85-F1
#
_cell.length_a   1.000
_cell.length_b   1.000
_cell.length_c   1.000
_cell.angle_alpha   90.00
_cell.angle_beta   90.00
_cell.angle_gamma   90.00
#
_symmetry.space_group_name_H-M   'P 1'
#
loop_
_entity.id
_entity.type
_entity.pdbx_description
1 polymer ?
#
loop_
_entity_poly.entity_id
_entity_poly.type
_entity_poly.pdbx_seq_one_letter_code
_entity_poly.pdbx_strand_id
1 'polypeptide(L)'
;MWGWAWEARDDAWAHEAGWAGVLTLPREVSLTADGTVAQRPARELLALRGPRVLYGTGHVSRTEPVELGQVSHTFDLTATLVPDTTGTSGLRLITSTDGSEYLDISLDPTAGRLAVDRTHASPDTRARGGAYTAPCPAAARLHTPVELRVIVDRSIAEVYLADEQVLTLRFYPSTDGPWRLQARTTGTGRSEFAVAAWNLTPQDIRQEAEPAPRTAQRA
;
A
#
# COMPACT_ATOMS: atom_id res chain seq x y z
N MET A 1 -13.51 10.87 -9.69
CA MET A 1 -14.15 10.84 -8.37
C MET A 1 -13.08 10.95 -7.30
N TRP A 2 -13.38 11.66 -6.21
CA TRP A 2 -12.53 11.74 -5.02
C TRP A 2 -13.33 11.21 -3.83
N GLY A 3 -12.67 10.51 -2.92
CA GLY A 3 -13.24 10.08 -1.64
C GLY A 3 -12.54 10.75 -0.46
N TRP A 4 -13.21 10.81 0.68
CA TRP A 4 -12.58 11.17 1.96
C TRP A 4 -12.00 9.92 2.62
N ALA A 5 -10.69 9.91 2.89
CA ALA A 5 -10.02 8.85 3.60
C ALA A 5 -10.04 9.14 5.10
N TRP A 6 -10.90 8.40 5.82
CA TRP A 6 -11.03 8.52 7.27
C TRP A 6 -9.74 8.19 8.00
N GLU A 7 -9.45 8.94 9.06
CA GLU A 7 -8.28 8.75 9.90
C GLU A 7 -8.28 7.37 10.58
N ALA A 8 -7.08 6.83 10.75
CA ALA A 8 -6.83 5.60 11.48
C ALA A 8 -5.90 5.81 12.67
N ARG A 9 -5.93 7.03 13.24
CA ARG A 9 -5.35 7.38 14.53
C ARG A 9 -6.45 7.96 15.42
N ASP A 10 -6.18 8.10 16.71
CA ASP A 10 -7.10 8.77 17.61
C ASP A 10 -7.10 10.30 17.44
N ASP A 11 -8.10 10.95 18.05
CA ASP A 11 -8.32 12.39 17.91
C ASP A 11 -7.22 13.22 18.60
N ALA A 12 -6.62 12.68 19.67
CA ALA A 12 -5.53 13.35 20.39
C ALA A 12 -4.29 13.47 19.51
N TRP A 13 -3.88 12.36 18.85
CA TRP A 13 -2.77 12.38 17.92
C TRP A 13 -3.08 13.23 16.69
N ALA A 14 -4.32 13.20 16.17
CA ALA A 14 -4.71 14.09 15.08
C ALA A 14 -4.58 15.57 15.47
N HIS A 15 -4.96 15.94 16.69
CA HIS A 15 -4.80 17.29 17.23
C HIS A 15 -3.33 17.68 17.41
N GLU A 16 -2.51 16.79 17.98
CA GLU A 16 -1.05 16.99 18.13
C GLU A 16 -0.35 17.20 16.79
N ALA A 17 -0.76 16.46 15.76
CA ALA A 17 -0.22 16.62 14.41
C ALA A 17 -0.70 17.92 13.72
N GLY A 18 -1.75 18.57 14.25
CA GLY A 18 -2.29 19.82 13.70
C GLY A 18 -3.13 19.66 12.43
N TRP A 19 -3.43 18.43 12.00
CA TRP A 19 -4.24 18.14 10.81
C TRP A 19 -4.93 16.78 10.91
N ALA A 20 -6.02 16.60 10.18
CA ALA A 20 -6.75 15.34 10.13
C ALA A 20 -7.43 15.14 8.77
N GLY A 21 -7.29 13.93 8.24
CA GLY A 21 -7.96 13.48 7.03
C GLY A 21 -7.25 13.92 5.75
N VAL A 22 -7.38 13.07 4.73
CA VAL A 22 -6.91 13.34 3.37
C VAL A 22 -7.99 12.94 2.40
N LEU A 23 -7.94 13.49 1.19
CA LEU A 23 -8.69 12.89 0.10
C LEU A 23 -7.90 11.73 -0.52
N THR A 24 -8.62 10.77 -1.08
CA THR A 24 -8.03 9.73 -1.93
C THR A 24 -7.41 10.36 -3.18
N LEU A 25 -6.56 9.61 -3.86
CA LEU A 25 -6.17 9.90 -5.24
C LEU A 25 -7.42 10.03 -6.13
N PRO A 26 -7.36 10.86 -7.19
CA PRO A 26 -8.42 10.95 -8.17
C PRO A 26 -8.59 9.61 -8.88
N ARG A 27 -9.86 9.18 -9.00
CA ARG A 27 -10.22 7.91 -9.64
C ARG A 27 -11.09 8.13 -10.87
N GLU A 28 -10.81 7.36 -11.91
CA GLU A 28 -11.74 7.13 -13.01
C GLU A 28 -12.74 6.05 -12.58
N VAL A 29 -14.03 6.30 -12.81
CA VAL A 29 -15.11 5.40 -12.44
C VAL A 29 -15.84 4.97 -13.71
N SER A 30 -15.99 3.66 -13.90
CA SER A 30 -16.69 3.08 -15.04
C SER A 30 -17.59 1.93 -14.58
N LEU A 31 -18.44 1.44 -15.47
CA LEU A 31 -19.14 0.17 -15.29
C LEU A 31 -18.49 -0.90 -16.14
N THR A 32 -18.34 -2.08 -15.57
CA THR A 32 -17.91 -3.31 -16.23
C THR A 32 -19.06 -3.88 -17.06
N ALA A 33 -18.80 -4.91 -17.87
CA ALA A 33 -19.84 -5.52 -18.72
C ALA A 33 -20.99 -6.15 -17.93
N ASP A 34 -20.73 -6.60 -16.69
CA ASP A 34 -21.72 -7.16 -15.76
C ASP A 34 -22.37 -6.09 -14.86
N GLY A 35 -22.04 -4.80 -15.04
CA GLY A 35 -22.65 -3.70 -14.28
C GLY A 35 -21.99 -3.40 -12.93
N THR A 36 -20.87 -4.05 -12.63
CA THR A 36 -20.05 -3.75 -11.45
C THR A 36 -19.35 -2.39 -11.61
N VAL A 37 -19.27 -1.63 -10.52
CA VAL A 37 -18.53 -0.36 -10.52
C VAL A 37 -17.04 -0.63 -10.46
N ALA A 38 -16.32 -0.20 -11.48
CA ALA A 38 -14.88 -0.25 -11.56
C ALA A 38 -14.26 1.10 -11.19
N GLN A 39 -13.17 1.04 -10.42
CA GLN A 39 -12.39 2.22 -10.04
C GLN A 39 -10.93 2.02 -10.43
N ARG A 40 -10.38 2.97 -11.19
CA ARG A 40 -8.96 2.99 -11.56
C ARG A 40 -8.33 4.30 -11.11
N PRO A 41 -7.02 4.33 -10.75
CA PRO A 41 -6.34 5.60 -10.53
C PRO A 41 -6.39 6.41 -11.82
N ALA A 42 -6.68 7.71 -11.72
CA ALA A 42 -6.74 8.59 -12.89
C ALA A 42 -5.42 8.51 -13.68
N ARG A 43 -5.51 8.43 -15.00
CA ARG A 43 -4.33 8.23 -15.87
C ARG A 43 -3.28 9.33 -15.70
N GLU A 44 -3.68 10.55 -15.36
CA GLU A 44 -2.80 11.71 -15.14
C GLU A 44 -1.81 11.46 -13.99
N LEU A 45 -2.11 10.54 -13.05
CA LEU A 45 -1.18 10.14 -11.98
C LEU A 45 0.10 9.49 -12.51
N LEU A 46 0.10 8.97 -13.75
CA LEU A 46 1.32 8.46 -14.38
C LEU A 46 2.37 9.55 -14.59
N ALA A 47 1.98 10.81 -14.74
CA ALA A 47 2.90 11.94 -14.86
C ALA A 47 3.71 12.20 -13.58
N LEU A 48 3.22 11.70 -12.43
CA LEU A 48 3.93 11.79 -11.15
C LEU A 48 5.04 10.76 -11.01
N ARG A 49 5.09 9.72 -11.87
CA ARG A 49 6.15 8.71 -11.82
C ARG A 49 7.49 9.35 -12.19
N GLY A 50 8.37 9.46 -11.20
CA GLY A 50 9.76 9.84 -11.38
C GLY A 50 10.63 8.63 -11.76
N PRO A 51 11.89 8.58 -11.28
CA PRO A 51 12.78 7.45 -11.55
C PRO A 51 12.19 6.11 -11.10
N ARG A 52 12.33 5.10 -11.96
CA ARG A 52 12.08 3.71 -11.57
C ARG A 52 13.19 3.27 -10.63
N VAL A 53 12.83 2.99 -9.38
CA VAL A 53 13.78 2.62 -8.33
C VAL A 53 13.91 1.12 -8.15
N LEU A 54 12.85 0.36 -8.46
CA LEU A 54 12.85 -1.09 -8.35
C LEU A 54 12.26 -1.74 -9.60
N TYR A 55 12.82 -2.87 -9.99
CA TYR A 55 12.27 -3.79 -10.97
C TYR A 55 12.80 -5.19 -10.67
N GLY A 56 11.93 -6.19 -10.66
CA GLY A 56 12.34 -7.57 -10.41
C GLY A 56 11.26 -8.58 -10.76
N THR A 57 11.70 -9.74 -11.24
CA THR A 57 10.86 -10.91 -11.47
C THR A 57 11.48 -12.10 -10.77
N GLY A 58 10.69 -12.97 -10.17
CA GLY A 58 11.21 -14.13 -9.49
C GLY A 58 10.12 -14.95 -8.83
N HIS A 59 10.53 -15.75 -7.87
CA HIS A 59 9.61 -16.50 -7.03
C HIS A 59 10.07 -16.45 -5.59
N VAL A 60 9.13 -16.69 -4.69
CA VAL A 60 9.34 -16.78 -3.26
C VAL A 60 8.89 -18.13 -2.76
N SER A 61 9.63 -18.66 -1.78
CA SER A 61 9.26 -19.87 -1.04
C SER A 61 9.12 -19.51 0.44
N ARG A 62 8.43 -20.37 1.22
CA ARG A 62 8.16 -20.10 2.63
C ARG A 62 9.42 -19.84 3.47
N THR A 63 10.52 -20.50 3.13
CA THR A 63 11.77 -20.43 3.89
C THR A 63 12.67 -19.27 3.46
N GLU A 64 12.36 -18.64 2.32
CA GLU A 64 13.23 -17.65 1.68
C GLU A 64 12.40 -16.46 1.19
N PRO A 65 11.99 -15.53 2.07
CA PRO A 65 11.46 -14.24 1.66
C PRO A 65 12.47 -13.50 0.78
N VAL A 66 11.99 -12.77 -0.22
CA VAL A 66 12.84 -12.06 -1.18
C VAL A 66 12.79 -10.57 -0.92
N GLU A 67 13.92 -9.98 -0.55
CA GLU A 67 14.08 -8.52 -0.49
C GLU A 67 14.08 -7.95 -1.92
N LEU A 68 13.09 -7.13 -2.24
CA LEU A 68 12.93 -6.53 -3.56
C LEU A 68 13.74 -5.23 -3.69
N GLY A 69 13.95 -4.53 -2.57
CA GLY A 69 14.79 -3.33 -2.47
C GLY A 69 14.08 -2.16 -1.80
N GLN A 70 14.74 -0.99 -1.83
CA GLN A 70 14.27 0.23 -1.17
C GLN A 70 13.31 1.05 -2.04
N VAL A 71 12.34 1.69 -1.38
CA VAL A 71 11.43 2.70 -1.95
C VAL A 71 11.44 3.94 -1.07
N SER A 72 11.08 5.10 -1.65
CA SER A 72 10.82 6.30 -0.85
C SER A 72 9.49 6.18 -0.08
N HIS A 73 9.13 7.21 0.69
CA HIS A 73 7.84 7.27 1.39
C HIS A 73 6.66 7.60 0.47
N THR A 74 6.94 7.92 -0.81
CA THR A 74 5.94 8.26 -1.82
C THR A 74 6.24 7.55 -3.13
N PHE A 75 5.50 6.50 -3.46
CA PHE A 75 5.81 5.67 -4.62
C PHE A 75 4.57 5.08 -5.27
N ASP A 76 4.72 4.70 -6.53
CA ASP A 76 3.75 3.92 -7.31
C ASP A 76 4.39 2.58 -7.64
N LEU A 77 3.74 1.49 -7.27
CA LEU A 77 4.18 0.12 -7.45
C LEU A 77 3.18 -0.61 -8.33
N THR A 78 3.66 -1.27 -9.37
CA THR A 78 2.91 -2.30 -10.11
C THR A 78 3.45 -3.66 -9.73
N ALA A 79 2.56 -4.60 -9.42
CA ALA A 79 2.91 -5.96 -9.09
C ALA A 79 1.98 -6.94 -9.81
N THR A 80 2.55 -8.02 -10.32
CA THR A 80 1.83 -9.20 -10.76
C THR A 80 2.26 -10.35 -9.86
N LEU A 81 1.31 -10.96 -9.17
CA LEU A 81 1.55 -12.04 -8.22
C LEU A 81 0.87 -13.31 -8.73
N VAL A 82 1.59 -14.44 -8.73
CA VAL A 82 1.03 -15.76 -9.07
C VAL A 82 1.12 -16.64 -7.82
N PRO A 83 0.03 -16.80 -7.06
CA PRO A 83 0.05 -17.55 -5.80
C PRO A 83 0.13 -19.06 -6.04
N ASP A 84 0.83 -19.79 -5.15
CA ASP A 84 0.86 -21.26 -5.15
C ASP A 84 -0.43 -21.91 -4.60
N THR A 85 -1.41 -21.09 -4.17
CA THR A 85 -2.73 -21.46 -3.59
C THR A 85 -2.71 -22.29 -2.30
N THR A 86 -1.54 -22.72 -1.81
CA THR A 86 -1.42 -23.54 -0.59
C THR A 86 -1.29 -22.71 0.70
N GLY A 87 -1.10 -21.40 0.55
CA GLY A 87 -1.03 -20.44 1.64
C GLY A 87 -1.10 -19.01 1.13
N THR A 88 -1.06 -18.05 2.04
CA THR A 88 -1.07 -16.63 1.69
C THR A 88 0.25 -16.23 1.03
N SER A 89 0.18 -15.43 -0.02
CA SER A 89 1.36 -14.87 -0.68
C SER A 89 1.16 -13.40 -0.97
N GLY A 90 2.23 -12.62 -1.05
CA GLY A 90 2.06 -11.18 -1.19
C GLY A 90 3.33 -10.38 -1.02
N LEU A 91 3.13 -9.09 -0.79
CA LEU A 91 4.16 -8.09 -0.58
C LEU A 91 4.04 -7.52 0.82
N ARG A 92 5.19 -7.23 1.43
CA ARG A 92 5.30 -6.49 2.67
C ARG A 92 6.04 -5.19 2.42
N LEU A 93 5.43 -4.08 2.79
CA LEU A 93 6.09 -2.78 2.88
C LEU A 93 6.64 -2.62 4.30
N ILE A 94 7.94 -2.75 4.45
CA ILE A 94 8.64 -2.58 5.72
C ILE A 94 8.97 -1.10 5.90
N THR A 95 8.53 -0.52 7.01
CA THR A 95 8.63 0.92 7.28
C THR A 95 9.55 1.26 8.46
N SER A 96 10.17 0.25 9.09
CA SER A 96 11.22 0.42 10.09
C SER A 96 12.54 -0.27 9.68
N THR A 97 13.65 0.21 10.25
CA THR A 97 14.98 -0.37 9.98
C THR A 97 15.08 -1.83 10.43
N ASP A 98 14.51 -2.16 11.59
CA ASP A 98 14.56 -3.48 12.21
C ASP A 98 13.49 -4.48 11.68
N GLY A 99 12.57 -4.01 10.83
CA GLY A 99 11.50 -4.84 10.28
C GLY A 99 10.31 -5.07 11.21
N SER A 100 10.25 -4.41 12.36
CA SER A 100 9.14 -4.50 13.31
C SER A 100 7.87 -3.79 12.83
N GLU A 101 8.02 -2.72 12.03
CA GLU A 101 6.90 -1.98 11.45
C GLU A 101 6.74 -2.31 9.96
N TYR A 102 5.51 -2.67 9.58
CA TYR A 102 5.20 -3.00 8.20
C TYR A 102 3.70 -2.98 7.89
N LEU A 103 3.41 -2.85 6.60
CA LEU A 103 2.09 -3.06 6.00
C LEU A 103 2.13 -4.33 5.14
N ASP A 104 1.26 -5.29 5.41
CA ASP A 104 1.14 -6.52 4.62
C ASP A 104 0.04 -6.38 3.56
N ILE A 105 0.36 -6.74 2.32
CA ILE A 105 -0.55 -6.82 1.19
C ILE A 105 -0.52 -8.27 0.72
N SER A 106 -1.54 -9.05 1.07
CA SER A 106 -1.55 -10.50 0.87
C SER A 106 -2.77 -10.99 0.12
N LEU A 107 -2.56 -12.02 -0.69
CA LEU A 107 -3.58 -12.80 -1.37
C LEU A 107 -3.84 -14.04 -0.52
N ASP A 108 -5.08 -14.21 -0.09
CA ASP A 108 -5.57 -15.38 0.61
C ASP A 108 -6.30 -16.29 -0.39
N PRO A 109 -5.69 -17.41 -0.83
CA PRO A 109 -6.33 -18.34 -1.75
C PRO A 109 -7.48 -19.13 -1.10
N THR A 110 -7.47 -19.30 0.23
CA THR A 110 -8.53 -20.03 0.95
C THR A 110 -9.80 -19.19 1.00
N ALA A 111 -9.65 -17.91 1.33
CA ALA A 111 -10.78 -16.97 1.35
C ALA A 111 -11.14 -16.45 -0.05
N GLY A 112 -10.22 -16.54 -1.03
CA GLY A 112 -10.36 -15.91 -2.34
C GLY A 112 -10.38 -14.39 -2.22
N ARG A 113 -9.46 -13.81 -1.44
CA ARG A 113 -9.46 -12.38 -1.09
C ARG A 113 -8.07 -11.75 -1.20
N LEU A 114 -8.05 -10.47 -1.53
CA LEU A 114 -6.95 -9.58 -1.21
C LEU A 114 -7.16 -9.04 0.21
N ALA A 115 -6.10 -9.02 1.03
CA ALA A 115 -6.08 -8.45 2.36
C ALA A 115 -4.94 -7.42 2.47
N VAL A 116 -5.24 -6.27 3.05
CA VAL A 116 -4.24 -5.26 3.42
C VAL A 116 -4.31 -5.04 4.92
N ASP A 117 -3.27 -5.48 5.63
CA ASP A 117 -3.19 -5.51 7.09
C ASP A 117 -2.19 -4.48 7.60
N ARG A 118 -2.71 -3.56 8.44
CA ARG A 118 -1.94 -2.47 9.06
C ARG A 118 -1.73 -2.65 10.56
N THR A 119 -1.98 -3.84 11.10
CA THR A 119 -1.82 -4.15 12.52
C THR A 119 -0.40 -3.88 13.03
N HIS A 120 0.60 -4.02 12.16
CA HIS A 120 2.01 -3.75 12.46
C HIS A 120 2.52 -2.45 11.82
N ALA A 121 1.65 -1.58 11.31
CA ALA A 121 2.08 -0.39 10.56
C ALA A 121 2.42 0.81 11.46
N SER A 122 2.33 0.66 12.78
CA SER A 122 2.68 1.65 13.80
C SER A 122 2.93 0.96 15.14
N PRO A 123 3.96 1.35 15.92
CA PRO A 123 4.14 0.93 17.31
C PRO A 123 3.30 1.76 18.28
N ASP A 124 2.86 2.96 17.88
CA ASP A 124 1.99 3.81 18.69
C ASP A 124 0.58 3.23 18.71
N THR A 125 0.11 2.89 19.92
CA THR A 125 -1.20 2.25 20.16
C THR A 125 -2.39 3.15 19.83
N ARG A 126 -2.14 4.45 19.64
CA ARG A 126 -3.14 5.42 19.16
C ARG A 126 -3.45 5.22 17.67
N ALA A 127 -2.60 4.51 16.92
CA ALA A 127 -2.92 4.05 15.57
C ALA A 127 -3.83 2.81 15.62
N ARG A 128 -4.87 2.81 14.79
CA ARG A 128 -5.79 1.68 14.64
C ARG A 128 -5.17 0.61 13.76
N GLY A 129 -5.00 -0.59 14.31
CA GLY A 129 -4.63 -1.78 13.54
C GLY A 129 -5.78 -2.34 12.67
N GLY A 130 -5.64 -3.60 12.28
CA GLY A 130 -6.65 -4.37 11.55
C GLY A 130 -6.39 -4.47 10.05
N ALA A 131 -7.19 -5.30 9.38
CA ALA A 131 -7.09 -5.59 7.97
C ALA A 131 -8.36 -5.21 7.21
N TYR A 132 -8.18 -4.67 6.00
CA TYR A 132 -9.24 -4.52 5.01
C TYR A 132 -9.12 -5.60 3.96
N THR A 133 -10.24 -6.03 3.41
CA THR A 133 -10.26 -7.13 2.44
C THR A 133 -11.18 -6.84 1.28
N ALA A 134 -10.81 -7.33 0.10
CA ALA A 134 -11.60 -7.26 -1.12
C ALA A 134 -11.71 -8.67 -1.74
N PRO A 135 -12.86 -9.05 -2.32
CA PRO A 135 -12.96 -10.26 -3.13
C PRO A 135 -11.89 -10.30 -4.22
N CYS A 136 -11.15 -11.40 -4.29
CA CYS A 136 -10.16 -11.69 -5.31
C CYS A 136 -10.25 -13.19 -5.68
N PRO A 137 -11.28 -13.61 -6.44
CA PRO A 137 -11.44 -15.02 -6.82
C PRO A 137 -10.26 -15.57 -7.63
N ALA A 138 -9.53 -14.71 -8.34
CA ALA A 138 -8.32 -15.08 -9.06
C ALA A 138 -7.22 -15.63 -8.14
N ALA A 139 -7.13 -15.15 -6.89
CA ALA A 139 -6.16 -15.64 -5.91
C ALA A 139 -6.36 -17.12 -5.54
N ALA A 140 -7.59 -17.64 -5.66
CA ALA A 140 -7.92 -19.04 -5.37
C ALA A 140 -7.64 -19.98 -6.57
N ARG A 141 -7.26 -19.44 -7.73
CA ARG A 141 -7.04 -20.21 -8.94
C ARG A 141 -5.55 -20.43 -9.17
N LEU A 142 -5.18 -21.70 -9.34
CA LEU A 142 -3.80 -22.09 -9.59
C LEU A 142 -3.25 -21.40 -10.86
N HIS A 143 -2.02 -20.92 -10.80
CA HIS A 143 -1.30 -20.25 -11.90
C HIS A 143 -2.03 -19.04 -12.52
N THR A 144 -2.99 -18.45 -11.79
CA THR A 144 -3.70 -17.25 -12.27
C THR A 144 -2.99 -16.01 -11.74
N PRO A 145 -2.48 -15.13 -12.63
CA PRO A 145 -1.85 -13.89 -12.20
C PRO A 145 -2.88 -12.93 -11.60
N VAL A 146 -2.48 -12.27 -10.52
CA VAL A 146 -3.22 -11.21 -9.86
C VAL A 146 -2.42 -9.92 -10.00
N GLU A 147 -2.98 -8.96 -10.73
CA GLU A 147 -2.36 -7.65 -10.94
C GLU A 147 -2.81 -6.66 -9.87
N LEU A 148 -1.83 -5.97 -9.31
CA LEU A 148 -2.00 -4.94 -8.29
C LEU A 148 -1.28 -3.67 -8.73
N ARG A 149 -1.92 -2.53 -8.48
CA ARG A 149 -1.22 -1.24 -8.43
C ARG A 149 -1.36 -0.68 -7.01
N VAL A 150 -0.24 -0.40 -6.37
CA VAL A 150 -0.17 0.13 -5.02
C VAL A 150 0.43 1.52 -5.10
N ILE A 151 -0.34 2.53 -4.72
CA ILE A 151 0.16 3.91 -4.65
C ILE A 151 0.20 4.30 -3.18
N VAL A 152 1.36 4.74 -2.73
CA VAL A 152 1.62 5.11 -1.34
C VAL A 152 2.07 6.56 -1.28
N ASP A 153 1.50 7.29 -0.34
CA ASP A 153 1.92 8.65 0.01
C ASP A 153 1.96 8.78 1.54
N ARG A 154 3.13 8.54 2.13
CA ARG A 154 3.44 8.62 3.56
C ARG A 154 2.42 7.89 4.44
N SER A 155 1.31 8.52 4.78
CA SER A 155 0.30 7.98 5.69
C SER A 155 -0.94 7.40 5.01
N ILE A 156 -0.97 7.28 3.68
CA ILE A 156 -2.05 6.62 2.93
C ILE A 156 -1.50 5.62 1.92
N ALA A 157 -2.16 4.47 1.83
CA ALA A 157 -1.94 3.47 0.79
C ALA A 157 -3.26 3.19 0.07
N GLU A 158 -3.20 3.16 -1.25
CA GLU A 158 -4.30 2.74 -2.11
C GLU A 158 -3.86 1.54 -2.95
N VAL A 159 -4.51 0.40 -2.72
CA VAL A 159 -4.23 -0.86 -3.38
C VAL A 159 -5.37 -1.16 -4.36
N TYR A 160 -5.06 -1.05 -5.64
CA TYR A 160 -5.97 -1.31 -6.75
C TYR A 160 -5.75 -2.73 -7.24
N LEU A 161 -6.80 -3.54 -7.19
CA LEU A 161 -6.83 -4.89 -7.71
C LEU A 161 -7.40 -4.86 -9.12
N ALA A 162 -6.66 -5.44 -10.08
CA ALA A 162 -6.99 -5.62 -11.49
C ALA A 162 -8.43 -5.19 -11.84
N ASP A 163 -8.51 -3.96 -12.34
CA ASP A 163 -9.64 -3.36 -13.03
C ASP A 163 -10.95 -3.03 -12.30
N GLU A 164 -11.18 -3.38 -11.03
CA GLU A 164 -12.54 -3.19 -10.47
C GLU A 164 -12.63 -2.78 -8.99
N GLN A 165 -11.59 -2.96 -8.17
CA GLN A 165 -11.68 -2.71 -6.73
C GLN A 165 -10.46 -1.98 -6.17
N VAL A 166 -10.70 -1.17 -5.14
CA VAL A 166 -9.66 -0.42 -4.44
C VAL A 166 -9.84 -0.56 -2.93
N LEU A 167 -8.76 -0.89 -2.24
CA LEU A 167 -8.65 -0.78 -0.80
C LEU A 167 -7.86 0.48 -0.46
N THR A 168 -8.48 1.36 0.33
CA THR A 168 -7.87 2.61 0.79
C THR A 168 -7.73 2.56 2.29
N LEU A 169 -6.54 2.86 2.78
CA LEU A 169 -6.29 2.87 4.20
C LEU A 169 -5.26 3.94 4.57
N ARG A 170 -5.49 4.54 5.72
CA ARG A 170 -4.49 5.30 6.44
C ARG A 170 -3.62 4.34 7.26
N PHE A 171 -2.33 4.64 7.35
CA PHE A 171 -1.36 3.94 8.20
C PHE A 171 -0.32 4.97 8.68
N TYR A 172 0.31 4.75 9.83
CA TYR A 172 1.15 5.78 10.48
C TYR A 172 2.50 5.22 10.93
N PRO A 173 3.43 4.97 9.98
CA PRO A 173 4.79 4.57 10.32
C PRO A 173 5.45 5.58 11.26
N SER A 174 6.26 5.09 12.20
CA SER A 174 6.87 5.94 13.21
C SER A 174 8.29 6.43 12.86
N THR A 175 8.89 5.87 11.79
CA THR A 175 10.28 6.19 11.41
C THR A 175 10.41 6.79 10.02
N ASP A 176 11.36 7.71 9.89
CA ASP A 176 11.73 8.36 8.63
C ASP A 176 12.79 7.58 7.83
N GLY A 177 13.12 6.35 8.26
CA GLY A 177 14.10 5.50 7.59
C GLY A 177 13.67 5.10 6.17
N PRO A 178 14.59 4.57 5.35
CA PRO A 178 14.24 4.07 4.03
C PRO A 178 13.29 2.88 4.15
N TRP A 179 12.21 2.90 3.38
CA TRP A 179 11.26 1.80 3.34
C TRP A 179 11.73 0.73 2.36
N ARG A 180 11.30 -0.51 2.58
CA ARG A 180 11.70 -1.66 1.77
C ARG A 180 10.50 -2.50 1.38
N LEU A 181 10.54 -3.08 0.19
CA LEU A 181 9.57 -4.06 -0.26
C LEU A 181 10.16 -5.47 -0.15
N GLN A 182 9.36 -6.39 0.37
CA GLN A 182 9.71 -7.80 0.46
C GLN A 182 8.57 -8.64 -0.14
N ALA A 183 8.91 -9.62 -0.98
CA ALA A 183 7.97 -10.66 -1.39
C ALA A 183 8.01 -11.84 -0.42
N ARG A 184 6.85 -12.40 -0.08
CA ARG A 184 6.70 -13.46 0.93
C ARG A 184 5.56 -14.41 0.62
N THR A 185 5.68 -15.65 1.08
CA THR A 185 4.60 -16.65 1.06
C THR A 185 4.60 -17.49 2.33
N THR A 186 3.42 -17.92 2.76
CA THR A 186 3.22 -18.96 3.79
C THR A 186 2.90 -20.34 3.18
N GLY A 187 2.67 -20.38 1.87
CA GLY A 187 2.40 -21.60 1.10
C GLY A 187 3.60 -22.55 1.05
N THR A 188 3.35 -23.82 0.79
CA THR A 188 4.39 -24.85 0.66
C THR A 188 5.03 -24.86 -0.73
N GLY A 189 4.39 -24.22 -1.71
CA GLY A 189 4.87 -24.10 -3.08
C GLY A 189 5.76 -22.88 -3.32
N ARG A 190 5.90 -22.54 -4.61
CA ARG A 190 6.57 -21.32 -5.08
C ARG A 190 5.51 -20.36 -5.59
N SER A 191 5.49 -19.16 -5.04
CA SER A 191 4.67 -18.06 -5.55
C SER A 191 5.53 -17.15 -6.40
N GLU A 192 5.10 -16.83 -7.62
CA GLU A 192 5.87 -15.98 -8.54
C GLU A 192 5.48 -14.51 -8.37
N PHE A 193 6.43 -13.62 -8.65
CA PHE A 193 6.19 -12.18 -8.64
C PHE A 193 6.89 -11.51 -9.83
N ALA A 194 6.27 -10.44 -10.32
CA ALA A 194 6.89 -9.42 -11.15
C ALA A 194 6.52 -8.06 -10.57
N VAL A 195 7.51 -7.21 -10.29
CA VAL A 195 7.30 -5.92 -9.64
C VAL A 195 8.07 -4.80 -10.34
N ALA A 196 7.52 -3.60 -10.29
CA ALA A 196 8.22 -2.37 -10.64
C ALA A 196 7.71 -1.23 -9.77
N ALA A 197 8.61 -0.41 -9.22
CA ALA A 197 8.24 0.77 -8.43
C ALA A 197 8.96 2.03 -8.90
N TRP A 198 8.22 3.14 -8.87
CA TRP A 198 8.66 4.48 -9.21
C TRP A 198 8.47 5.39 -8.02
N ASN A 199 9.50 6.16 -7.67
CA ASN A 199 9.31 7.24 -6.71
C ASN A 199 8.41 8.30 -7.34
N LEU A 200 7.45 8.80 -6.57
CA LEU A 200 6.59 9.90 -7.02
C LEU A 200 7.31 11.22 -6.85
N THR A 201 7.34 12.02 -7.91
CA THR A 201 7.89 13.38 -7.90
C THR A 201 6.73 14.35 -8.01
N PRO A 202 6.44 15.16 -6.99
CA PRO A 202 5.44 16.21 -7.09
C PRO A 202 5.95 17.25 -8.08
N GLN A 203 5.42 17.23 -9.30
CA GLN A 203 5.63 18.32 -10.25
C GLN A 203 4.76 19.50 -9.82
N ASP A 204 5.38 20.66 -9.58
CA ASP A 204 4.73 21.96 -9.37
C ASP A 204 3.74 22.11 -8.19
N ILE A 205 3.70 21.17 -7.23
CA ILE A 205 2.95 21.37 -5.98
C ILE A 205 3.79 22.27 -5.07
N ARG A 206 3.31 23.50 -4.82
CA ARG A 206 3.88 24.40 -3.81
C ARG A 206 3.91 23.67 -2.47
N GLN A 207 5.10 23.39 -1.95
CA GLN A 207 5.24 23.00 -0.56
C GLN A 207 4.97 24.23 0.28
N GLU A 208 3.94 24.17 1.12
CA GLU A 208 3.72 25.17 2.15
C GLU A 208 4.87 25.05 3.16
N ALA A 209 5.51 26.17 3.51
CA ALA A 209 6.61 26.17 4.47
C ALA A 209 6.11 25.65 5.83
N GLU A 210 6.91 24.82 6.50
CA GLU A 210 6.57 24.37 7.85
C GLU A 210 6.29 25.57 8.76
N PRO A 211 5.16 25.58 9.49
CA PRO A 211 4.90 26.63 10.46
C PRO A 211 5.97 26.58 11.56
N ALA A 212 6.58 27.74 11.85
CA ALA A 212 7.56 27.88 12.91
C ALA A 212 7.00 27.34 14.25
N PRO A 213 7.82 26.66 15.07
CA PRO A 213 7.36 26.13 16.35
C PRO A 213 6.78 27.26 17.20
N ARG A 214 5.54 27.09 17.65
CA ARG A 214 4.90 28.04 18.58
C ARG A 214 5.69 28.03 19.88
N THR A 215 6.44 29.10 20.14
CA THR A 215 7.07 29.35 21.43
C THR A 215 5.98 29.39 22.49
N ALA A 216 5.98 28.41 23.40
CA ALA A 216 5.06 28.40 24.53
C ALA A 216 5.36 29.62 25.40
N GLN A 217 4.49 30.64 25.32
CA GLN A 217 4.53 31.79 26.20
C GLN A 217 3.97 31.32 27.56
N ARG A 218 4.87 31.00 28.49
CA ARG A 218 4.53 30.75 29.90
C ARG A 218 3.93 32.04 30.48
N ALA A 219 2.69 31.95 30.96
CA ALA A 219 2.10 32.90 31.90
C ALA A 219 2.41 32.46 33.33
#